data_AF-A0A925KGQ8-F1
#
_entry.id   AF-A0A925KGQ8-F1
#
_cell.length_a   1.000
_cell.length_b   1.000
_cell.length_c   1.000
_cell.angle_alpha   90.00
_cell.angle_beta   90.00
_cell.angle_gamma   90.00
#
_symmetry.space_group_name_H-M   'P 1'
#
loop_
_entity.id
_entity.type
_entity.pdbx_description
1 polymer ?
#
loop_
_entity_poly.entity_id
_entity_poly.type
_entity_poly.pdbx_seq_one_letter_code
_entity_poly.pdbx_strand_id
1 'polypeptide(L)'
;MARITASVYTSHVPAIGAALDLGKTTEPYWQPLFKGYEFSKQWLKDNPPDVIFLVFNDHATAFSLELIPTFAIGTAAEYAVADEGWGPRPVPKVIGHPELASHIAHSVVQDDFDLTIVNRMDVDHGLTVPLSLMCGQPPMSDFAWPCPVIPFAVNVVQYPVPSGRRCFQLGKAIRKAIASYDEPLKVQVWGTGGMSHQLQGPRAGLINKAFDHAFL
;
A
#
# COMPACT_ATOMS: atom_id res chain seq x y z
N MET A 1 13.01 17.24 11.89
CA MET A 1 11.96 17.27 10.86
C MET A 1 12.06 16.02 10.01
N ALA A 2 10.93 15.35 9.82
CA ALA A 2 10.86 14.17 8.98
C ALA A 2 11.04 14.54 7.50
N ARG A 3 11.48 13.57 6.70
CA ARG A 3 11.71 13.76 5.27
C ARG A 3 11.29 12.54 4.48
N ILE A 4 10.75 12.79 3.29
CA ILE A 4 10.51 11.72 2.32
C ILE A 4 11.84 11.33 1.68
N THR A 5 12.24 10.07 1.82
CA THR A 5 13.52 9.56 1.29
C THR A 5 13.38 8.92 -0.08
N ALA A 6 12.22 8.33 -0.37
CA ALA A 6 11.91 7.74 -1.66
C ALA A 6 10.41 7.57 -1.88
N SER A 7 10.03 7.35 -3.13
CA SER A 7 8.73 6.84 -3.54
C SER A 7 8.87 5.48 -4.20
N VAL A 8 8.04 4.51 -3.81
CA VAL A 8 8.06 3.14 -4.35
C VAL A 8 6.73 2.84 -5.01
N TYR A 9 6.75 2.21 -6.18
CA TYR A 9 5.55 1.81 -6.91
C TYR A 9 5.62 0.34 -7.27
N THR A 10 4.56 -0.41 -6.98
CA THR A 10 4.53 -1.87 -7.15
C THR A 10 3.12 -2.37 -7.35
N SER A 11 2.97 -3.45 -8.11
CA SER A 11 1.68 -4.16 -8.19
C SER A 11 1.37 -4.82 -6.84
N HIS A 12 0.08 -5.08 -6.59
CA HIS A 12 -0.41 -5.72 -5.36
C HIS A 12 -1.29 -6.95 -5.61
N VAL A 13 -1.25 -7.52 -6.82
CA VAL A 13 -2.15 -8.62 -7.22
C VAL A 13 -2.09 -9.79 -6.23
N PRO A 14 -3.24 -10.30 -5.73
CA PRO A 14 -3.28 -11.31 -4.67
C PRO A 14 -2.66 -12.65 -5.07
N ALA A 15 -2.69 -12.99 -6.37
CA ALA A 15 -2.05 -14.20 -6.89
C ALA A 15 -0.53 -14.24 -6.62
N ILE A 16 0.12 -13.08 -6.51
CA ILE A 16 1.53 -12.98 -6.16
C ILE A 16 1.74 -13.34 -4.68
N GLY A 17 0.87 -12.85 -3.80
CA GLY A 17 0.84 -13.23 -2.38
C GLY A 17 0.65 -14.74 -2.21
N ALA A 18 -0.32 -15.32 -2.91
CA ALA A 18 -0.55 -16.76 -2.90
C ALA A 18 0.67 -17.56 -3.40
N ALA A 19 1.35 -17.08 -4.44
CA ALA A 19 2.56 -17.73 -4.95
C ALA A 19 3.70 -17.72 -3.91
N LEU A 20 3.85 -16.65 -3.14
CA LEU A 20 4.83 -16.61 -2.04
C LEU A 20 4.43 -17.56 -0.91
N ASP A 21 3.18 -17.46 -0.43
CA ASP A 21 2.68 -18.20 0.73
C ASP A 21 2.70 -19.72 0.48
N LEU A 22 2.54 -20.14 -0.78
CA LEU A 22 2.58 -21.55 -1.20
C LEU A 22 3.97 -22.03 -1.67
N GLY A 23 5.02 -21.21 -1.55
CA GLY A 23 6.38 -21.59 -1.94
C GLY A 23 6.59 -21.78 -3.44
N LYS A 24 5.79 -21.13 -4.28
CA LYS A 24 5.78 -21.27 -5.75
C LYS A 24 6.71 -20.31 -6.48
N THR A 25 7.52 -19.55 -5.75
CA THR A 25 8.35 -18.47 -6.30
C THR A 25 9.40 -18.94 -7.31
N THR A 26 9.76 -20.23 -7.27
CA THR A 26 10.72 -20.87 -8.17
C THR A 26 10.07 -21.55 -9.37
N GLU A 27 8.74 -21.55 -9.49
CA GLU A 27 8.07 -22.10 -10.67
C GLU A 27 8.35 -21.24 -11.92
N PRO A 28 8.46 -21.83 -13.13
CA PRO A 28 8.86 -21.10 -14.35
C PRO A 28 8.00 -19.87 -14.67
N TYR A 29 6.71 -19.91 -14.36
CA TYR A 29 5.79 -18.79 -14.55
C TYR A 29 6.15 -17.59 -13.65
N TRP A 30 6.55 -17.86 -12.40
CA TRP A 30 6.75 -16.84 -11.36
C TRP A 30 8.20 -16.33 -11.30
N GLN A 31 9.18 -17.14 -11.72
CA GLN A 31 10.60 -16.79 -11.66
C GLN A 31 10.94 -15.40 -12.22
N PRO A 32 10.44 -14.98 -13.41
CA PRO A 32 10.79 -13.68 -13.96
C PRO A 32 10.32 -12.52 -13.07
N LEU A 33 9.11 -12.66 -12.48
CA LEU A 33 8.55 -11.66 -11.58
C LEU A 33 9.42 -11.53 -10.33
N PHE A 34 9.66 -12.64 -9.62
CA PHE A 34 10.40 -12.57 -8.35
C PHE A 34 11.86 -12.17 -8.54
N LYS A 35 12.51 -12.61 -9.63
CA LYS A 35 13.85 -12.14 -10.01
C LYS A 35 13.87 -10.62 -10.24
N GLY A 36 12.80 -10.06 -10.81
CA GLY A 36 12.65 -8.62 -11.00
C GLY A 36 12.60 -7.81 -9.70
N TYR A 37 12.12 -8.40 -8.59
CA TYR A 37 12.08 -7.74 -7.28
C TYR A 37 13.40 -7.84 -6.49
N GLU A 38 14.36 -8.68 -6.88
CA GLU A 38 15.59 -8.87 -6.08
C GLU A 38 16.42 -7.59 -5.94
N PHE A 39 16.50 -6.76 -6.99
CA PHE A 39 17.12 -5.45 -6.87
C PHE A 39 16.37 -4.56 -5.87
N SER A 40 15.05 -4.50 -5.96
CA SER A 40 14.21 -3.67 -5.08
C SER A 40 14.29 -4.10 -3.62
N LYS A 41 14.33 -5.41 -3.35
CA LYS A 41 14.55 -5.96 -2.00
C LYS A 41 15.91 -5.56 -1.45
N GLN A 42 16.97 -5.68 -2.24
CA GLN A 42 18.31 -5.26 -1.82
C GLN A 42 18.37 -3.75 -1.60
N TRP A 43 17.82 -2.96 -2.53
CA TRP A 43 17.75 -1.52 -2.42
C TRP A 43 17.02 -1.08 -1.14
N LEU A 44 15.93 -1.75 -0.76
CA LEU A 44 15.21 -1.44 0.49
C LEU A 44 16.06 -1.71 1.73
N LYS A 45 16.81 -2.82 1.74
CA LYS A 45 17.77 -3.13 2.83
C LYS A 45 18.86 -2.07 2.96
N ASP A 46 19.34 -1.56 1.83
CA ASP A 46 20.37 -0.52 1.80
C ASP A 46 19.82 0.88 2.10
N ASN A 47 18.50 1.08 1.97
CA ASN A 47 17.81 2.36 2.16
C ASN A 47 16.60 2.22 3.10
N PRO A 48 16.79 1.78 4.36
CA PRO A 48 15.68 1.46 5.25
C PRO A 48 14.88 2.73 5.63
N PRO A 49 13.55 2.73 5.47
CA PRO A 49 12.68 3.76 6.04
C PRO A 49 12.49 3.54 7.55
N ASP A 50 12.16 4.62 8.25
CA ASP A 50 11.65 4.54 9.62
C ASP A 50 10.11 4.37 9.62
N VAL A 51 9.43 4.84 8.57
CA VAL A 51 7.98 4.65 8.36
C VAL A 51 7.66 4.52 6.86
N ILE A 52 6.75 3.63 6.52
CA ILE A 52 6.14 3.56 5.18
C ILE A 52 4.74 4.17 5.23
N PHE A 53 4.48 5.20 4.42
CA PHE A 53 3.12 5.67 4.13
C PHE A 53 2.62 4.96 2.86
N LEU A 54 1.70 4.00 3.00
CA LEU A 54 1.32 3.10 1.92
C LEU A 54 -0.07 3.44 1.38
N VAL A 55 -0.09 3.98 0.15
CA VAL A 55 -1.28 4.29 -0.62
C VAL A 55 -1.72 3.05 -1.39
N PHE A 56 -2.93 2.59 -1.13
CA PHE A 56 -3.57 1.45 -1.80
C PHE A 56 -5.07 1.73 -1.95
N ASN A 57 -5.78 0.83 -2.61
CA ASN A 57 -7.24 0.76 -2.52
C ASN A 57 -7.63 -0.50 -1.76
N ASP A 58 -8.64 -0.37 -0.89
CA ASP A 58 -9.32 -1.52 -0.31
C ASP A 58 -10.16 -2.21 -1.39
N HIS A 59 -10.21 -3.54 -1.37
CA HIS A 59 -10.91 -4.37 -2.36
C HIS A 59 -12.27 -4.86 -1.85
N ALA A 60 -13.03 -3.97 -1.20
CA ALA A 60 -14.30 -4.25 -0.55
C ALA A 60 -14.17 -5.22 0.63
N THR A 61 -13.14 -5.01 1.44
CA THR A 61 -12.77 -5.84 2.59
C THR A 61 -13.05 -5.07 3.87
N ALA A 62 -12.28 -4.01 4.14
CA ALA A 62 -12.52 -3.12 5.27
C ALA A 62 -13.68 -2.15 5.00
N PHE A 63 -13.89 -1.78 3.73
CA PHE A 63 -14.93 -0.83 3.32
C PHE A 63 -15.94 -1.51 2.40
N SER A 64 -17.05 -1.94 2.99
CA SER A 64 -18.19 -2.51 2.25
C SER A 64 -19.02 -1.40 1.58
N LEU A 65 -20.12 -1.79 0.92
CA LEU A 65 -21.09 -0.84 0.37
C LEU A 65 -21.77 0.05 1.43
N GLU A 66 -21.63 -0.28 2.71
CA GLU A 66 -22.19 0.50 3.82
C GLU A 66 -21.39 1.78 4.10
N LEU A 67 -20.09 1.79 3.78
CA LEU A 67 -19.20 2.93 4.01
C LEU A 67 -18.10 2.98 2.95
N ILE A 68 -18.15 3.98 2.08
CA ILE A 68 -17.22 4.15 0.96
C ILE A 68 -16.50 5.49 1.10
N PRO A 69 -15.37 5.56 1.84
CA PRO A 69 -14.61 6.79 1.98
C PRO A 69 -13.84 7.10 0.70
N THR A 70 -13.78 8.38 0.29
CA THR A 70 -12.96 8.76 -0.87
C THR A 70 -11.47 8.59 -0.55
N PHE A 71 -11.04 9.09 0.60
CA PHE A 71 -9.70 8.96 1.15
C PHE A 71 -9.80 8.59 2.62
N ALA A 72 -9.15 7.51 3.03
CA ALA A 72 -9.13 7.05 4.41
C ALA A 72 -7.69 6.85 4.89
N ILE A 73 -7.38 7.40 6.06
CA ILE A 73 -6.08 7.23 6.72
C ILE A 73 -6.23 6.36 7.95
N GLY A 74 -5.42 5.30 8.03
CA GLY A 74 -5.30 4.48 9.23
C GLY A 74 -4.49 5.21 10.31
N THR A 75 -5.06 5.36 11.50
CA THR A 75 -4.42 5.99 12.67
C THR A 75 -4.25 5.02 13.85
N ALA A 76 -4.50 3.73 13.62
CA ALA A 76 -4.36 2.68 14.63
C ALA A 76 -2.90 2.30 14.89
N ALA A 77 -2.63 1.74 16.07
CA ALA A 77 -1.32 1.20 16.45
C ALA A 77 -0.99 -0.14 15.77
N GLU A 78 -2.01 -0.93 15.39
CA GLU A 78 -1.84 -2.16 14.63
C GLU A 78 -3.06 -2.43 13.74
N TYR A 79 -2.85 -3.21 12.68
CA TYR A 79 -3.87 -3.66 11.74
C TYR A 79 -3.77 -5.18 11.56
N ALA A 80 -4.89 -5.87 11.71
CA ALA A 80 -4.95 -7.31 11.42
C ALA A 80 -4.96 -7.55 9.91
N VAL A 81 -4.46 -8.72 9.50
CA VAL A 81 -4.56 -9.16 8.11
C VAL A 81 -5.98 -9.61 7.86
N ALA A 82 -6.61 -9.09 6.81
CA ALA A 82 -7.99 -9.43 6.52
C ALA A 82 -8.15 -10.87 6.05
N ASP A 83 -9.32 -11.45 6.33
CA ASP A 83 -9.80 -12.66 5.66
C ASP A 83 -10.57 -12.25 4.39
N GLU A 84 -10.03 -12.61 3.24
CA GLU A 84 -10.59 -12.30 1.92
C GLU A 84 -11.32 -13.50 1.29
N GLY A 85 -11.78 -14.45 2.14
CA GLY A 85 -12.48 -15.67 1.77
C GLY A 85 -11.62 -16.94 1.82
N TRP A 86 -10.36 -16.84 2.25
CA TRP A 86 -9.39 -17.96 2.32
C TRP A 86 -8.74 -18.10 3.71
N GLY A 87 -9.23 -17.37 4.70
CA GLY A 87 -8.52 -17.10 5.93
C GLY A 87 -7.49 -15.96 5.75
N PRO A 88 -7.03 -15.33 6.85
CA PRO A 88 -5.96 -14.36 6.79
C PRO A 88 -4.66 -14.96 6.24
N ARG A 89 -3.93 -14.20 5.42
CA ARG A 89 -2.59 -14.61 4.96
C ARG A 89 -1.65 -14.87 6.15
N PRO A 90 -0.72 -15.84 6.04
CA PRO A 90 0.24 -16.16 7.09
C PRO A 90 1.39 -15.13 7.11
N VAL A 91 1.07 -13.87 7.42
CA VAL A 91 2.01 -12.76 7.57
C VAL A 91 1.72 -12.04 8.89
N PRO A 92 2.70 -11.36 9.52
CA PRO A 92 2.46 -10.65 10.76
C PRO A 92 1.46 -9.51 10.58
N LYS A 93 0.78 -9.15 11.67
CA LYS A 93 0.02 -7.90 11.75
C LYS A 93 0.89 -6.72 11.34
N VAL A 94 0.25 -5.70 10.77
CA VAL A 94 0.95 -4.48 10.39
C VAL A 94 0.98 -3.53 11.57
N ILE A 95 2.16 -3.10 11.98
CA ILE A 95 2.33 -2.10 13.05
C ILE A 95 2.16 -0.70 12.45
N GLY A 96 1.33 0.12 13.06
CA GLY A 96 1.09 1.51 12.66
C GLY A 96 2.00 2.51 13.35
N HIS A 97 1.91 3.78 12.93
CA HIS A 97 2.56 4.91 13.60
C HIS A 97 1.51 5.99 13.92
N PRO A 98 0.77 5.86 15.05
CA PRO A 98 -0.37 6.71 15.36
C PRO A 98 -0.06 8.20 15.40
N GLU A 99 1.10 8.59 15.93
CA GLU A 99 1.51 9.98 16.10
C GLU A 99 1.69 10.68 14.74
N LEU A 100 2.51 10.09 13.86
CA LEU A 100 2.72 10.60 12.50
C LEU A 100 1.43 10.54 11.68
N ALA A 101 0.64 9.46 11.78
CA ALA A 101 -0.63 9.34 11.07
C ALA A 101 -1.64 10.42 11.49
N SER A 102 -1.74 10.70 12.80
CA SER A 102 -2.62 11.74 13.34
C SER A 102 -2.17 13.13 12.94
N HIS A 103 -0.85 13.37 12.94
CA HIS A 103 -0.25 14.62 12.45
C HIS A 103 -0.57 14.85 10.97
N ILE A 104 -0.41 13.82 10.12
CA ILE A 104 -0.75 13.88 8.70
C ILE A 104 -2.24 14.15 8.52
N ALA A 105 -3.11 13.40 9.22
CA ALA A 105 -4.55 13.59 9.15
C ALA A 105 -4.95 15.03 9.49
N HIS A 106 -4.43 15.57 10.60
CA HIS A 106 -4.67 16.94 11.00
C HIS A 106 -4.23 17.95 9.93
N SER A 107 -2.97 17.87 9.49
CA SER A 107 -2.42 18.82 8.52
C SER A 107 -3.12 18.76 7.17
N VAL A 108 -3.50 17.56 6.70
CA VAL A 108 -4.16 17.40 5.39
C VAL A 108 -5.60 17.89 5.43
N VAL A 109 -6.30 17.69 6.55
CA VAL A 109 -7.64 18.28 6.76
C VAL A 109 -7.55 19.81 6.81
N GLN A 110 -6.53 20.38 7.45
CA GLN A 110 -6.29 21.83 7.44
C GLN A 110 -5.91 22.39 6.05
N ASP A 111 -5.51 21.54 5.11
CA ASP A 111 -5.27 21.87 3.70
C ASP A 111 -6.51 21.60 2.81
N ASP A 112 -7.72 21.57 3.40
CA ASP A 112 -9.03 21.40 2.73
C ASP A 112 -9.18 20.07 1.96
N PHE A 113 -8.73 18.97 2.57
CA PHE A 113 -9.05 17.61 2.16
C PHE A 113 -9.94 16.91 3.18
N ASP A 114 -11.09 16.44 2.73
CA ASP A 114 -12.02 15.65 3.54
C ASP A 114 -11.49 14.21 3.69
N LEU A 115 -10.74 13.96 4.76
CA LEU A 115 -10.25 12.62 5.11
C LEU A 115 -11.21 11.90 6.05
N THR A 116 -11.36 10.59 5.83
CA THR A 116 -11.89 9.68 6.85
C THR A 116 -10.75 9.17 7.73
N ILE A 117 -10.84 9.38 9.05
CA ILE A 117 -9.89 8.83 10.02
C ILE A 117 -10.37 7.45 10.44
N VAL A 118 -9.51 6.44 10.34
CA VAL A 118 -9.84 5.04 10.60
C VAL A 118 -8.96 4.49 11.72
N ASN A 119 -9.55 4.38 12.91
CA ASN A 119 -8.88 3.84 14.10
C ASN A 119 -8.94 2.30 14.18
N ARG A 120 -9.70 1.65 13.31
CA ARG A 120 -9.79 0.19 13.23
C ARG A 120 -10.18 -0.23 11.83
N MET A 121 -9.35 -1.05 11.22
CA MET A 121 -9.63 -1.79 9.99
C MET A 121 -8.66 -2.96 9.89
N ASP A 122 -9.06 -3.98 9.14
CA ASP A 122 -8.14 -5.01 8.68
C ASP A 122 -7.53 -4.57 7.35
N VAL A 123 -6.34 -5.06 7.03
CA VAL A 123 -5.62 -4.71 5.80
C VAL A 123 -5.58 -5.89 4.85
N ASP A 124 -5.95 -5.64 3.59
CA ASP A 124 -6.07 -6.65 2.53
C ASP A 124 -4.76 -6.85 1.74
N HIS A 125 -4.85 -7.64 0.67
CA HIS A 125 -3.74 -7.89 -0.26
C HIS A 125 -3.15 -6.61 -0.88
N GLY A 126 -3.97 -5.56 -1.05
CA GLY A 126 -3.56 -4.29 -1.62
C GLY A 126 -2.42 -3.62 -0.84
N LEU A 127 -2.36 -3.91 0.46
CA LEU A 127 -1.30 -3.47 1.36
C LEU A 127 -0.26 -4.56 1.63
N THR A 128 -0.69 -5.77 1.97
CA THR A 128 0.23 -6.81 2.49
C THR A 128 1.07 -7.50 1.39
N VAL A 129 0.59 -7.59 0.14
CA VAL A 129 1.37 -8.19 -0.96
C VAL A 129 2.59 -7.34 -1.35
N PRO A 130 2.47 -6.01 -1.53
CA PRO A 130 3.61 -5.11 -1.70
C PRO A 130 4.67 -5.23 -0.62
N LEU A 131 4.25 -5.33 0.66
CA LEU A 131 5.17 -5.51 1.76
C LEU A 131 5.91 -6.86 1.65
N SER A 132 5.21 -7.96 1.39
CA SER A 132 5.85 -9.27 1.16
C SER A 132 6.84 -9.25 -0.01
N LEU A 133 6.50 -8.57 -1.11
CA LEU A 133 7.35 -8.46 -2.30
C LEU A 133 8.65 -7.71 -2.04
N MET A 134 8.57 -6.59 -1.33
CA MET A 134 9.68 -5.68 -1.09
C MET A 134 10.52 -6.07 0.13
N CYS A 135 9.88 -6.54 1.20
CA CYS A 135 10.52 -6.86 2.47
C CYS A 135 10.91 -8.35 2.57
N GLY A 136 10.30 -9.22 1.75
CA GLY A 136 10.45 -10.67 1.84
C GLY A 136 9.52 -11.31 2.88
N GLN A 137 9.60 -12.64 2.97
CA GLN A 137 8.84 -13.46 3.92
C GLN A 137 9.78 -14.46 4.59
N PRO A 138 10.52 -14.05 5.64
CA PRO A 138 11.28 -15.00 6.47
C PRO A 138 10.32 -15.97 7.20
N PRO A 139 10.85 -17.03 7.84
CA PRO A 139 10.03 -17.92 8.67
C PRO A 139 9.21 -17.15 9.70
N MET A 140 7.98 -17.59 9.97
CA MET A 140 7.04 -16.90 10.86
C MET A 140 7.57 -16.64 12.27
N SER A 141 8.51 -17.45 12.77
CA SER A 141 9.20 -17.24 14.04
C SER A 141 9.92 -15.90 14.13
N ASP A 142 10.40 -15.39 12.99
CA ASP A 142 11.25 -14.21 12.87
C ASP A 142 10.61 -13.13 11.99
N PHE A 143 9.34 -13.32 11.60
CA PHE A 143 8.71 -12.44 10.64
C PHE A 143 8.10 -11.22 11.33
N ALA A 144 8.79 -10.09 11.19
CA ALA A 144 8.28 -8.76 11.44
C ALA A 144 8.47 -7.88 10.18
N TRP A 145 7.55 -6.93 9.98
CA TRP A 145 7.75 -5.87 9.00
C TRP A 145 8.91 -4.96 9.46
N PRO A 146 9.74 -4.44 8.54
CA PRO A 146 10.98 -3.74 8.91
C PRO A 146 10.76 -2.39 9.60
N CYS A 147 9.56 -1.82 9.48
CA CYS A 147 9.17 -0.55 10.09
C CYS A 147 7.64 -0.44 10.18
N PRO A 148 7.11 0.51 10.98
CA PRO A 148 5.70 0.86 10.97
C PRO A 148 5.19 1.29 9.58
N VAL A 149 3.92 1.00 9.32
CA VAL A 149 3.22 1.35 8.08
C VAL A 149 1.96 2.14 8.41
N ILE A 150 1.76 3.27 7.74
CA ILE A 150 0.52 4.05 7.78
C ILE A 150 -0.30 3.69 6.54
N PRO A 151 -1.40 2.94 6.68
CA PRO A 151 -2.26 2.62 5.55
C PRO A 151 -3.04 3.86 5.11
N PHE A 152 -3.08 4.09 3.80
CA PHE A 152 -3.88 5.16 3.20
C PHE A 152 -4.72 4.59 2.06
N ALA A 153 -5.99 4.30 2.35
CA ALA A 153 -6.92 3.72 1.40
C ALA A 153 -7.57 4.80 0.52
N VAL A 154 -7.64 4.54 -0.79
CA VAL A 154 -8.27 5.41 -1.79
C VAL A 154 -9.39 4.65 -2.48
N ASN A 155 -10.60 5.20 -2.53
CA ASN A 155 -11.68 4.59 -3.29
C ASN A 155 -11.40 4.70 -4.80
N VAL A 156 -11.21 3.54 -5.43
CA VAL A 156 -11.20 3.38 -6.89
C VAL A 156 -12.15 2.26 -7.36
N VAL A 157 -12.96 1.73 -6.44
CA VAL A 157 -13.89 0.62 -6.68
C VAL A 157 -15.26 1.14 -7.10
N GLN A 158 -15.82 2.07 -6.32
CA GLN A 158 -17.16 2.60 -6.56
C GLN A 158 -17.09 4.01 -7.14
N TYR A 159 -17.66 4.19 -8.32
CA TYR A 159 -17.75 5.52 -8.94
C TYR A 159 -18.81 6.41 -8.25
N PRO A 160 -18.59 7.73 -8.18
CA PRO A 160 -17.42 8.47 -8.70
C PRO A 160 -16.17 8.33 -7.81
N VAL A 161 -15.00 8.25 -8.46
CA VAL A 161 -13.67 8.15 -7.83
C VAL A 161 -12.95 9.52 -7.89
N PRO A 162 -11.97 9.81 -7.01
CA PRO A 162 -11.25 11.07 -7.08
C PRO A 162 -10.51 11.22 -8.40
N SER A 163 -10.52 12.43 -8.95
CA SER A 163 -9.76 12.72 -10.18
C SER A 163 -8.25 12.58 -9.95
N GLY A 164 -7.49 12.27 -11.01
CA GLY A 164 -6.02 12.24 -10.95
C GLY A 164 -5.42 13.56 -10.46
N ARG A 165 -6.03 14.71 -10.82
CA ARG A 165 -5.64 16.02 -10.28
C ARG A 165 -5.83 16.10 -8.76
N ARG A 166 -6.94 15.59 -8.20
CA ARG A 166 -7.18 15.58 -6.75
C ARG A 166 -6.16 14.70 -6.04
N CYS A 167 -5.85 13.52 -6.57
CA CYS A 167 -4.80 12.65 -6.03
C CYS A 167 -3.41 13.33 -6.05
N PHE A 168 -3.06 14.01 -7.14
CA PHE A 168 -1.79 14.75 -7.24
C PHE A 168 -1.70 15.89 -6.21
N GLN A 169 -2.78 16.67 -6.01
CA GLN A 169 -2.79 17.72 -5.00
C GLN A 169 -2.75 17.15 -3.58
N LEU A 170 -3.43 16.04 -3.32
CA LEU A 170 -3.37 15.33 -2.03
C LEU A 170 -1.94 14.91 -1.71
N GLY A 171 -1.20 14.36 -2.70
CA GLY A 171 0.22 14.03 -2.53
C GLY A 171 1.09 15.23 -2.12
N LYS A 172 0.77 16.44 -2.60
CA LYS A 172 1.47 17.67 -2.17
C LYS A 172 1.14 18.03 -0.72
N ALA A 173 -0.13 17.91 -0.31
CA ALA A 173 -0.54 18.15 1.07
C ALA A 173 0.12 17.14 2.03
N ILE A 174 0.14 15.84 1.67
CA ILE A 174 0.83 14.79 2.44
C ILE A 174 2.33 15.08 2.56
N ARG A 175 2.99 15.51 1.48
CA ARG A 175 4.41 15.89 1.54
C ARG A 175 4.66 17.03 2.51
N LYS A 176 3.82 18.08 2.49
CA LYS A 176 3.90 19.21 3.42
C LYS A 176 3.73 18.74 4.86
N ALA A 177 2.72 17.91 5.12
CA ALA A 177 2.44 17.35 6.44
C ALA A 177 3.60 16.52 6.98
N ILE A 178 4.17 15.62 6.18
CA ILE A 178 5.35 14.83 6.59
C ILE A 178 6.54 15.75 6.89
N ALA A 179 6.82 16.73 6.03
CA ALA A 179 7.95 17.64 6.22
C ALA A 179 7.83 18.52 7.48
N SER A 180 6.61 18.75 7.98
CA SER A 180 6.36 19.53 9.20
C SER A 180 6.28 18.68 10.47
N TYR A 181 6.50 17.36 10.41
CA TYR A 181 6.60 16.53 11.60
C TYR A 181 7.97 16.70 12.27
N ASP A 182 8.00 16.90 13.59
CA ASP A 182 9.20 17.36 14.30
C ASP A 182 10.31 16.30 14.35
N GLU A 183 9.96 15.03 14.53
CA GLU A 183 10.94 13.95 14.61
C GLU A 183 11.66 13.71 13.29
N PRO A 184 12.96 13.39 13.28
CA PRO A 184 13.76 13.27 12.06
C PRO A 184 13.57 11.93 11.32
N LEU A 185 12.32 11.54 11.04
CA LEU A 185 12.00 10.26 10.41
C LEU A 185 12.32 10.23 8.91
N LYS A 186 12.86 9.11 8.42
CA LYS A 186 12.95 8.75 7.01
C LYS A 186 11.64 8.09 6.58
N VAL A 187 10.77 8.85 5.93
CA VAL A 187 9.49 8.33 5.43
C VAL A 187 9.63 7.90 3.98
N GLN A 188 9.11 6.73 3.63
CA GLN A 188 8.89 6.36 2.24
C GLN A 188 7.39 6.43 1.91
N VAL A 189 7.06 6.89 0.71
CA VAL A 189 5.66 6.91 0.22
C VAL A 189 5.50 5.85 -0.85
N TRP A 190 4.63 4.88 -0.60
CA TRP A 190 4.41 3.77 -1.52
C TRP A 190 3.06 3.94 -2.21
N GLY A 191 3.01 3.74 -3.53
CA GLY A 191 1.77 3.68 -4.30
C GLY A 191 1.61 2.30 -4.92
N THR A 192 0.54 1.58 -4.57
CA THR A 192 0.38 0.18 -4.97
C THR A 192 -0.83 0.00 -5.90
N GLY A 193 -0.71 -0.99 -6.80
CA GLY A 193 -1.75 -1.34 -7.76
C GLY A 193 -1.35 -1.14 -9.22
N GLY A 194 -2.27 -1.49 -10.12
CA GLY A 194 -2.03 -1.43 -11.57
C GLY A 194 -1.14 -2.57 -12.11
N MET A 195 -0.65 -2.48 -13.36
CA MET A 195 -0.90 -1.42 -14.35
C MET A 195 -2.14 -1.75 -15.20
N SER A 196 -2.05 -1.82 -16.54
CA SER A 196 -3.18 -2.19 -17.36
C SER A 196 -3.69 -3.60 -17.05
N HIS A 197 -4.94 -3.69 -16.62
CA HIS A 197 -5.67 -4.94 -16.44
C HIS A 197 -7.17 -4.67 -16.45
N GLN A 198 -7.96 -5.68 -16.80
CA GLN A 198 -9.42 -5.65 -16.66
C GLN A 198 -9.90 -7.00 -16.14
N LEU A 199 -10.63 -7.00 -15.02
CA LEU A 199 -11.08 -8.21 -14.33
C LEU A 199 -12.50 -8.65 -14.71
N GLN A 200 -13.28 -7.77 -15.33
CA GLN A 200 -14.72 -7.98 -15.52
C GLN A 200 -15.18 -7.88 -16.98
N GLY A 201 -16.23 -8.64 -17.29
CA GLY A 201 -16.96 -8.60 -18.55
C GLY A 201 -16.19 -9.18 -19.75
N PRO A 202 -16.73 -9.07 -20.97
CA PRO A 202 -16.14 -9.67 -22.18
C PRO A 202 -14.74 -9.14 -22.56
N ARG A 203 -14.32 -8.02 -21.96
CA ARG A 203 -13.00 -7.40 -22.20
C ARG A 203 -11.98 -7.75 -21.08
N ALA A 204 -12.32 -8.68 -20.19
CA ALA A 204 -11.39 -9.18 -19.18
C ALA A 204 -10.11 -9.76 -19.86
N GLY A 205 -8.96 -9.55 -19.22
CA GLY A 205 -7.66 -9.95 -19.78
C GLY A 205 -7.01 -8.91 -20.71
N LEU A 206 -7.62 -7.74 -20.89
CA LEU A 206 -7.00 -6.62 -21.58
C LEU A 206 -5.68 -6.22 -20.91
N ILE A 207 -4.62 -6.12 -21.73
CA ILE A 207 -3.32 -5.52 -21.38
C ILE A 207 -2.98 -4.47 -22.42
N ASN A 208 -2.39 -3.35 -22.00
CA ASN A 208 -1.92 -2.27 -22.86
C ASN A 208 -0.53 -1.78 -22.46
N LYS A 209 0.49 -2.53 -22.92
CA LYS A 209 1.89 -2.23 -22.66
C LYS A 209 2.32 -0.83 -23.14
N ALA A 210 1.77 -0.34 -24.25
CA ALA A 210 2.13 0.97 -24.78
C ALA A 210 1.65 2.10 -23.85
N PHE A 211 0.45 1.95 -23.28
CA PHE A 211 -0.06 2.87 -22.26
C PHE A 211 0.77 2.79 -20.98
N ASP A 212 1.05 1.59 -20.50
CA ASP A 212 1.83 1.37 -19.27
C ASP A 212 3.23 2.02 -19.36
N HIS A 213 3.91 1.86 -20.49
CA HIS A 213 5.21 2.49 -20.72
C HIS A 213 5.14 4.02 -20.85
N ALA A 214 4.01 4.57 -21.31
CA ALA A 214 3.82 6.03 -21.39
C ALA A 214 3.41 6.64 -20.05
N PHE A 215 2.86 5.84 -19.13
CA PHE A 215 2.49 6.26 -17.79
C PHE A 215 3.70 6.36 -16.84
N LEU A 216 4.68 5.46 -17.00
CA LEU A 216 5.97 5.48 -16.28
C LEU A 216 6.89 6.62 -16.77
#